data_AF-A0A6I7N0X4-F1
#
_entry.id   AF-A0A6I7N0X4-F1
#
_cell.length_a   1.000
_cell.length_b   1.000
_cell.length_c   1.000
_cell.angle_alpha   90.00
_cell.angle_beta   90.00
_cell.angle_gamma   90.00
#
_symmetry.space_group_name_H-M   'P 1'
#
loop_
_entity.id
_entity.type
_entity.pdbx_description
1 polymer ?
#
loop_
_entity_poly.entity_id
_entity_poly.type
_entity_poly.pdbx_seq_one_letter_code
_entity_poly.pdbx_strand_id
1 'polypeptide(L)'
;MSRSSAPPLRIALRHDPFLPPLAALGLFAVAAGVVLYALAYSGWIPALLTLILSLFAVAWSVRLRGPRWDWLGCDTEGQWWLATREGLRHEQRTGIRVSGDSRVGARMVVLVCGVADTGTVQVLWLPWWRLDPEDFRRLRVRLRWPPEADDKPGLTARLQEGAQRAVGILAALTKRGAQPMNTPRDMAAVDHLLSDDPEHVYTEDELDAIEAVDPELALRLDRAQTFAQRQALDEPAEGPIDEAAVRQAVEEARRILQQDGGDIEYVGLDGRTVQVRLKGACVGCPRSTLDLKNVVERLVRARAPGVERVANTF
;
A
#
# COMPACT_ATOMS: atom_id res chain seq x y z
N MET A 1 -15.48 21.88 -14.02
CA MET A 1 -15.13 23.12 -13.30
C MET A 1 -13.67 23.02 -12.89
N SER A 2 -12.80 23.90 -13.38
CA SER A 2 -11.39 23.92 -12.98
C SER A 2 -11.28 24.27 -11.49
N ARG A 3 -10.32 23.64 -10.79
CA ARG A 3 -10.14 23.75 -9.33
C ARG A 3 -9.86 25.19 -8.82
N SER A 4 -9.55 26.14 -9.71
CA SER A 4 -9.13 27.51 -9.37
C SER A 4 -10.28 28.51 -9.11
N SER A 5 -11.54 28.07 -9.10
CA SER A 5 -12.71 28.96 -8.94
C SER A 5 -13.45 28.83 -7.60
N ALA A 6 -12.96 27.98 -6.69
CA ALA A 6 -13.58 27.83 -5.38
C ALA A 6 -13.28 29.04 -4.49
N PRO A 7 -14.28 29.60 -3.78
CA PRO A 7 -14.08 30.75 -2.90
C PRO A 7 -13.07 30.42 -1.79
N PRO A 8 -12.26 31.39 -1.35
CA PRO A 8 -11.26 31.17 -0.31
C PRO A 8 -11.95 30.70 0.97
N LEU A 9 -11.45 29.60 1.52
CA LEU A 9 -11.97 29.02 2.75
C LEU A 9 -11.23 29.66 3.92
N ARG A 10 -11.97 30.22 4.88
CA ARG A 10 -11.43 30.72 6.15
C ARG A 10 -12.32 30.24 7.28
N ILE A 11 -11.81 29.32 8.08
CA ILE A 11 -12.56 28.70 9.17
C ILE A 11 -11.93 29.09 10.50
N ALA A 12 -12.76 29.62 11.40
CA ALA A 12 -12.37 29.86 12.78
C ALA A 12 -12.41 28.54 13.56
N LEU A 13 -11.27 28.15 14.11
CA LEU A 13 -11.13 26.99 14.98
C LEU A 13 -11.51 27.40 16.40
N ARG A 14 -12.68 26.99 16.89
CA ARG A 14 -13.05 27.26 18.29
C ARG A 14 -12.08 26.57 19.24
N HIS A 15 -11.83 27.17 20.40
CA HIS A 15 -11.03 26.53 21.44
C HIS A 15 -11.75 25.30 21.98
N ASP A 16 -11.05 24.16 22.10
CA ASP A 16 -11.61 22.94 22.68
C ASP A 16 -11.23 22.85 24.16
N PRO A 17 -12.20 23.03 25.10
CA PRO A 17 -11.92 22.94 26.53
C PRO A 17 -11.88 21.50 27.06
N PHE A 18 -12.30 20.49 26.28
CA PHE A 18 -12.56 19.13 26.78
C PHE A 18 -11.56 18.08 26.31
N LEU A 19 -11.06 18.16 25.08
CA LEU A 19 -10.07 17.22 24.54
C LEU A 19 -8.76 17.15 25.37
N PRO A 20 -8.10 18.28 25.72
CA PRO A 20 -6.87 18.22 26.50
C PRO A 20 -7.01 17.61 27.91
N PRO A 21 -8.05 17.91 28.71
CA PRO A 21 -8.22 17.26 30.01
C PRO A 21 -8.63 15.78 29.89
N LEU A 22 -9.42 15.40 28.87
CA LEU A 22 -9.78 13.99 28.65
C LEU A 22 -8.58 13.12 28.27
N ALA A 23 -7.68 13.64 27.41
CA ALA A 23 -6.44 12.95 27.08
C ALA A 23 -5.53 12.79 28.31
N ALA A 24 -5.46 13.81 29.18
CA ALA A 24 -4.71 13.73 30.43
C ALA A 24 -5.33 12.71 31.41
N LEU A 25 -6.66 12.66 31.53
CA LEU A 25 -7.39 11.66 32.32
C LEU A 25 -7.16 10.23 31.81
N GLY A 26 -7.21 10.03 30.49
CA GLY A 26 -6.94 8.73 29.87
C GLY A 26 -5.53 8.24 30.13
N LEU A 27 -4.53 9.11 29.97
CA LEU A 27 -3.13 8.78 30.27
C LEU A 27 -2.94 8.47 31.76
N PHE A 28 -3.61 9.21 32.64
CA PHE A 28 -3.59 8.95 34.09
C PHE A 28 -4.24 7.61 34.45
N ALA A 29 -5.36 7.25 33.81
CA ALA A 29 -6.04 5.98 34.03
C ALA A 29 -5.19 4.78 33.58
N VAL A 30 -4.50 4.90 32.43
CA VAL A 30 -3.55 3.88 31.95
C VAL A 30 -2.38 3.76 32.93
N ALA A 31 -1.78 4.88 33.34
CA ALA A 31 -0.71 4.89 34.32
C ALA A 31 -1.14 4.23 35.65
N ALA A 32 -2.32 4.58 36.17
CA ALA A 32 -2.88 4.00 37.38
C ALA A 32 -3.13 2.49 37.23
N GLY A 33 -3.65 2.04 36.08
CA GLY A 33 -3.88 0.62 35.80
C GLY A 33 -2.59 -0.19 35.75
N VAL A 34 -1.52 0.34 35.13
CA VAL A 34 -0.22 -0.34 35.06
C VAL A 34 0.48 -0.31 36.43
N VAL A 35 0.35 0.77 37.21
CA VAL A 35 0.85 0.82 38.60
C VAL A 35 0.13 -0.19 39.48
N LEU A 36 -1.20 -0.31 39.37
CA LEU A 36 -1.99 -1.30 40.11
C LEU A 36 -1.62 -2.73 39.72
N TYR A 37 -1.42 -2.99 38.42
CA TYR A 37 -0.94 -4.27 37.92
C TYR A 37 0.47 -4.59 38.42
N ALA A 38 1.38 -3.60 38.40
CA ALA A 38 2.74 -3.77 38.89
C ALA A 38 2.77 -4.06 40.41
N LEU A 39 1.92 -3.39 41.20
CA LEU A 39 1.76 -3.65 42.64
C LEU A 39 1.15 -5.03 42.93
N ALA A 40 0.26 -5.52 42.07
CA ALA A 40 -0.39 -6.82 42.23
C ALA A 40 0.49 -8.00 41.80
N TYR A 41 1.39 -7.82 40.82
CA TYR A 41 2.08 -8.92 40.14
C TYR A 41 3.62 -8.80 40.05
N SER A 42 4.25 -7.73 40.57
CA SER A 42 5.70 -7.54 40.41
C SER A 42 6.37 -6.76 41.54
N GLY A 43 7.69 -6.92 41.73
CA GLY A 43 8.47 -6.18 42.73
C GLY A 43 8.52 -4.65 42.47
N TRP A 44 9.10 -3.89 43.38
CA TRP A 44 9.12 -2.41 43.35
C TRP A 44 9.80 -1.79 42.11
N ILE A 45 10.66 -2.52 41.38
CA ILE A 45 11.41 -2.03 40.21
C ILE A 45 10.50 -1.72 39.00
N PRO A 46 9.64 -2.63 38.51
CA PRO A 46 8.69 -2.34 37.43
C PRO A 46 7.65 -1.27 37.75
N ALA A 47 7.27 -1.10 39.02
CA ALA A 47 6.40 0.00 39.44
C ALA A 47 7.09 1.37 39.25
N LEU A 48 8.38 1.48 39.60
CA LEU A 48 9.17 2.70 39.39
C LEU A 48 9.36 3.02 37.90
N LEU A 49 9.68 2.02 37.07
CA LEU A 49 9.85 2.19 35.62
C LEU A 49 8.55 2.67 34.96
N THR A 50 7.41 2.12 35.37
CA THR A 50 6.08 2.53 34.90
C THR A 50 5.78 3.97 35.26
N LEU A 51 6.07 4.38 36.50
CA LEU A 51 5.86 5.74 36.97
C LEU A 51 6.72 6.74 36.18
N ILE A 52 7.99 6.40 35.91
CA ILE A 52 8.90 7.21 35.09
C ILE A 52 8.38 7.34 33.65
N LEU A 53 7.96 6.24 33.02
CA LEU A 53 7.40 6.25 31.66
C LEU A 53 6.09 7.05 31.60
N SER A 54 5.26 6.98 32.63
CA SER A 54 4.01 7.73 32.72
C SER A 54 4.27 9.24 32.89
N LEU A 55 5.19 9.62 33.77
CA LEU A 55 5.62 11.02 33.94
C LEU A 55 6.27 11.55 32.66
N PHE A 56 7.08 10.73 31.99
CA PHE A 56 7.68 11.08 30.71
C PHE A 56 6.60 11.25 29.63
N ALA A 57 5.60 10.36 29.56
CA ALA A 57 4.48 10.48 28.64
C ALA A 57 3.65 11.74 28.91
N VAL A 58 3.41 12.09 30.18
CA VAL A 58 2.72 13.33 30.56
C VAL A 58 3.55 14.55 30.14
N ALA A 59 4.84 14.59 30.49
CA ALA A 59 5.74 15.69 30.12
C ALA A 59 5.87 15.83 28.59
N TRP A 60 5.97 14.71 27.87
CA TRP A 60 6.00 14.64 26.41
C TRP A 60 4.68 15.13 25.80
N SER A 61 3.52 14.75 26.38
CA SER A 61 2.21 15.22 25.93
C SER A 61 2.01 16.73 26.11
N VAL A 62 2.60 17.31 27.16
CA VAL A 62 2.60 18.76 27.39
C VAL A 62 3.54 19.45 26.42
N ARG A 63 4.71 18.87 26.14
CA ARG A 63 5.71 19.41 25.20
C ARG A 63 5.29 19.31 23.72
N LEU A 64 4.44 18.33 23.38
CA LEU A 64 3.83 18.18 22.06
C LEU A 64 2.55 19.01 21.86
N ARG A 65 2.15 19.85 22.82
CA ARG A 65 1.13 20.87 22.57
C ARG A 65 1.73 21.90 21.62
N GLY A 66 1.67 21.61 20.32
CA GLY A 66 2.03 22.53 19.27
C GLY A 66 1.26 23.86 19.41
N PRO A 67 1.67 24.89 18.65
CA PRO A 67 1.00 26.18 18.66
C PRO A 67 -0.51 26.02 18.50
N ARG A 68 -1.28 26.69 19.37
CA ARG A 68 -2.74 26.70 19.31
C ARG A 68 -3.15 27.49 18.07
N TRP A 69 -3.52 26.78 17.01
CA TRP A 69 -4.05 27.39 15.79
C TRP A 69 -5.49 27.82 16.01
N ASP A 70 -5.78 29.07 15.67
CA ASP A 70 -7.11 29.69 15.80
C ASP A 70 -7.83 29.73 14.45
N TRP A 71 -7.10 29.65 13.35
CA TRP A 71 -7.63 29.74 11.99
C TRP A 71 -7.03 28.66 11.08
N LEU A 72 -7.90 28.08 10.27
CA LEU A 72 -7.54 27.21 9.15
C LEU A 72 -8.09 27.84 7.87
N GLY A 73 -7.26 27.99 6.86
CA GLY A 73 -7.71 28.49 5.58
C GLY A 73 -7.10 27.77 4.39
N CYS A 74 -7.76 27.97 3.25
CA CYS A 74 -7.29 27.52 1.94
C CYS A 74 -7.50 28.68 0.97
N ASP A 75 -6.44 29.07 0.28
CA ASP A 75 -6.50 30.15 -0.71
C ASP A 75 -7.15 29.69 -2.03
N THR A 76 -7.20 30.62 -2.99
CA THR A 76 -7.73 30.39 -4.34
C THR A 76 -6.84 29.50 -5.20
N GLU A 77 -5.55 29.40 -4.86
CA GLU A 77 -4.57 28.54 -5.53
C GLU A 77 -4.59 27.11 -4.98
N GLY A 78 -5.30 26.87 -3.88
CA GLY A 78 -5.43 25.57 -3.24
C GLY A 78 -4.38 25.30 -2.15
N GLN A 79 -3.56 26.29 -1.79
CA GLN A 79 -2.61 26.19 -0.68
C GLN A 79 -3.34 26.32 0.64
N TRP A 80 -2.99 25.45 1.58
CA TRP A 80 -3.55 25.46 2.92
C TRP A 80 -2.64 26.26 3.86
N TRP A 81 -3.24 26.94 4.82
CA TRP A 81 -2.50 27.69 5.82
C TRP A 81 -3.19 27.63 7.18
N LEU A 82 -2.39 27.77 8.23
CA LEU A 82 -2.83 27.94 9.60
C LEU A 82 -2.38 29.32 10.09
N ALA A 83 -3.18 29.92 10.98
CA ALA A 83 -2.78 31.13 11.67
C ALA A 83 -3.28 31.14 13.11
N THR A 84 -2.50 31.76 13.99
CA THR A 84 -2.97 32.16 15.31
C THR A 84 -3.76 33.46 15.20
N ARG A 85 -4.50 33.83 16.24
CA ARG A 85 -5.30 35.07 16.27
C ARG A 85 -4.45 36.32 16.08
N GLU A 86 -3.22 36.32 16.59
CA GLU A 86 -2.24 37.39 16.41
C GLU A 86 -1.57 37.31 15.03
N GLY A 87 -1.23 36.10 14.57
CA GLY A 87 -0.63 35.90 13.25
C GLY A 87 -1.53 36.38 12.12
N LEU A 88 -2.85 36.15 12.21
CA LEU A 88 -3.80 36.65 11.23
C LEU A 88 -3.87 38.19 11.19
N ARG A 89 -3.68 38.87 12.33
CA ARG A 89 -3.67 40.35 12.41
C ARG A 89 -2.41 40.96 11.78
N HIS A 90 -1.31 40.23 11.78
CA HIS A 90 -0.03 40.63 11.18
C HIS A 90 0.23 39.95 9.81
N GLU A 91 -0.80 39.36 9.20
CA GLU A 91 -0.71 38.58 7.94
C GLU A 91 0.30 37.43 7.95
N GLN A 92 0.77 37.02 9.14
CA GLN A 92 1.64 35.86 9.33
C GLN A 92 0.80 34.58 9.24
N ARG A 93 0.83 33.97 8.05
CA ARG A 93 0.18 32.69 7.75
C ARG A 93 1.24 31.61 7.63
N THR A 94 1.07 30.53 8.38
CA THR A 94 1.94 29.36 8.27
C THR A 94 1.40 28.46 7.17
N GLY A 95 2.14 28.34 6.07
CA GLY A 95 1.82 27.40 5.00
C GLY A 95 1.85 25.96 5.51
N ILE A 96 0.78 25.23 5.25
CA ILE A 96 0.67 23.81 5.59
C ILE A 96 0.41 22.97 4.35
N ARG A 97 1.03 21.79 4.30
CA ARG A 97 0.75 20.78 3.29
C ARG A 97 -0.09 19.69 3.90
N VAL A 98 -1.28 19.46 3.36
CA VAL A 98 -2.19 18.41 3.83
C VAL A 98 -1.76 17.07 3.23
N SER A 99 -1.50 16.08 4.08
CA SER A 99 -1.16 14.72 3.66
C SER A 99 -2.41 13.91 3.30
N GLY A 100 -2.26 12.95 2.38
CA GLY A 100 -3.29 11.96 2.03
C GLY A 100 -3.75 11.08 3.19
N ASP A 101 -3.00 11.03 4.30
CA ASP A 101 -3.38 10.35 5.54
C ASP A 101 -4.54 11.03 6.30
N SER A 102 -4.97 12.21 5.84
CA SER A 102 -6.07 12.94 6.46
C SER A 102 -7.39 12.19 6.32
N ARG A 103 -8.11 11.98 7.43
CA ARG A 103 -9.39 11.26 7.44
C ARG A 103 -10.57 12.21 7.59
N VAL A 104 -11.57 12.05 6.72
CA VAL A 104 -12.78 12.86 6.70
C VAL A 104 -13.98 11.99 7.09
N GLY A 105 -14.41 12.09 8.34
CA GLY A 105 -15.58 11.39 8.87
C GLY A 105 -16.85 12.25 8.86
N ALA A 106 -17.98 11.62 9.23
CA ALA A 106 -19.27 12.30 9.32
C ALA A 106 -19.36 13.32 10.47
N ARG A 107 -18.63 13.06 11.57
CA ARG A 107 -18.63 13.88 12.80
C ARG A 107 -17.24 14.39 13.17
N MET A 108 -16.20 14.01 12.44
CA MET A 108 -14.83 14.36 12.78
C MET A 108 -13.98 14.41 11.53
N VAL A 109 -13.13 15.42 11.44
CA VAL A 109 -12.08 15.52 10.44
C VAL A 109 -10.73 15.47 11.16
N VAL A 110 -9.85 14.57 10.73
CA VAL A 110 -8.47 14.44 11.21
C VAL A 110 -7.57 14.91 10.08
N LEU A 111 -6.96 16.07 10.24
CA LEU A 111 -6.03 16.63 9.28
C LEU A 111 -4.59 16.30 9.69
N VAL A 112 -3.87 15.60 8.84
CA VAL A 112 -2.43 15.39 9.00
C VAL A 112 -1.73 16.41 8.10
N CYS A 113 -1.05 17.38 8.69
CA CYS A 113 -0.40 18.45 7.94
C CYS A 113 1.09 18.59 8.27
N GLY A 114 1.92 18.73 7.25
CA GLY A 114 3.31 19.13 7.37
C GLY A 114 3.43 20.64 7.38
N VAL A 115 4.08 21.21 8.40
CA VAL A 115 4.39 22.64 8.46
C VAL A 115 5.55 22.92 7.51
N ALA A 116 5.36 23.84 6.56
CA ALA A 116 6.33 24.08 5.47
C ALA A 116 7.71 24.55 5.98
N ASP A 117 7.74 25.36 7.04
CA ASP A 117 8.98 25.98 7.55
C ASP A 117 9.83 25.06 8.43
N THR A 118 9.21 24.14 9.16
CA THR A 118 9.89 23.32 10.18
C THR A 118 9.98 21.85 9.80
N GLY A 119 9.27 21.40 8.77
CA GLY A 119 9.14 19.99 8.42
C GLY A 119 8.46 19.14 9.50
N THR A 120 7.89 19.78 10.54
CA THR A 120 7.18 19.08 11.61
C THR A 120 5.80 18.67 11.13
N VAL A 121 5.44 17.42 11.40
CA VAL A 121 4.09 16.91 11.13
C VAL A 121 3.22 17.22 12.33
N GLN A 122 2.07 17.84 12.08
CA GLN A 122 1.06 18.13 13.08
C GLN A 122 -0.25 17.44 12.72
N VAL A 123 -0.95 16.93 13.73
CA VAL A 123 -2.25 16.29 13.57
C VAL A 123 -3.31 17.17 14.22
N LEU A 124 -4.21 17.69 13.39
CA LEU A 124 -5.33 18.53 13.79
C LEU A 124 -6.60 17.70 13.89
N TRP A 125 -7.10 17.58 15.12
CA TRP A 125 -8.37 16.94 15.42
C TRP A 125 -9.48 17.99 15.38
N LEU A 126 -10.35 17.88 14.38
CA LEU A 126 -11.42 18.82 14.06
C LEU A 126 -12.78 18.13 14.17
N PRO A 127 -13.31 17.96 15.40
CA PRO A 127 -14.66 17.45 15.57
C PRO A 127 -15.69 18.49 15.14
N TRP A 128 -16.86 18.04 14.68
CA TRP A 128 -17.90 18.90 14.10
C TRP A 128 -18.37 20.05 15.02
N TRP A 129 -18.32 19.90 16.35
CA TRP A 129 -18.69 20.96 17.31
C TRP A 129 -17.66 22.09 17.42
N ARG A 130 -16.43 21.88 16.92
CA ARG A 130 -15.36 22.88 16.94
C ARG A 130 -15.45 23.87 15.78
N LEU A 131 -16.24 23.54 14.76
CA LEU A 131 -16.43 24.34 13.56
C LEU A 131 -17.90 24.73 13.44
N ASP A 132 -18.17 25.80 12.69
CA ASP A 132 -19.55 26.07 12.28
C ASP A 132 -20.06 24.92 11.38
N PRO A 133 -21.34 24.51 11.47
CA PRO A 133 -21.88 23.43 10.64
C PRO A 133 -21.66 23.64 9.14
N GLU A 134 -21.69 24.88 8.67
CA GLU A 134 -21.47 25.21 7.27
C GLU A 134 -19.99 25.12 6.89
N ASP A 135 -19.09 25.62 7.75
CA ASP A 135 -17.65 25.48 7.58
C ASP A 135 -17.21 24.02 7.61
N PHE A 136 -17.82 23.20 8.48
CA PHE A 136 -17.57 21.77 8.55
C PHE A 136 -17.99 21.06 7.25
N ARG A 137 -19.16 21.40 6.68
CA ARG A 137 -19.58 20.87 5.38
C ARG A 137 -18.62 21.26 4.27
N ARG A 138 -18.22 22.53 4.19
CA ARG A 138 -17.27 23.04 3.19
C ARG A 138 -15.90 22.37 3.31
N LEU A 139 -15.40 22.22 4.54
CA LEU A 139 -14.16 21.51 4.84
C LEU A 139 -14.22 20.06 4.36
N ARG A 140 -15.31 19.34 4.66
CA ARG A 140 -15.49 17.94 4.23
C ARG A 140 -15.52 17.79 2.70
N VAL A 141 -16.22 18.69 2.00
CA VAL A 141 -16.28 18.67 0.54
C VAL A 141 -14.90 18.93 -0.07
N ARG A 142 -14.14 19.89 0.48
CA ARG A 142 -12.80 20.24 0.02
C ARG A 142 -11.79 19.12 0.25
N LEU A 143 -11.86 18.45 1.41
CA LEU A 143 -10.94 17.37 1.78
C LEU A 143 -11.32 16.00 1.22
N ARG A 144 -12.53 15.85 0.65
CA ARG A 144 -12.90 14.64 -0.12
C ARG A 144 -11.99 14.46 -1.35
N TRP A 145 -11.38 15.55 -1.82
CA TRP A 145 -10.41 15.54 -2.91
C TRP A 145 -9.14 16.29 -2.48
N PRO A 146 -8.25 15.64 -1.70
CA PRO A 146 -7.06 16.30 -1.18
C PRO A 146 -6.14 16.77 -2.32
N PRO A 147 -5.35 17.85 -2.11
CA PRO A 147 -4.31 18.24 -3.06
C PRO A 147 -3.29 17.09 -3.25
N GLU A 148 -2.60 17.07 -4.40
CA GLU A 148 -1.59 16.03 -4.74
C GLU A 148 -0.67 15.77 -3.55
N ALA A 149 -0.69 14.53 -3.07
CA ALA A 149 0.13 14.11 -1.94
C ALA A 149 1.60 14.07 -2.38
N ASP A 150 2.47 14.70 -1.59
CA ASP A 150 3.93 14.56 -1.73
C ASP A 150 4.33 13.10 -1.46
N ASP A 151 5.34 12.61 -2.18
CA ASP A 151 5.83 11.22 -2.21
C ASP A 151 6.55 10.80 -0.92
N LYS A 152 6.38 11.59 0.16
CA LYS A 152 7.00 11.36 1.46
C LYS A 152 6.09 10.48 2.31
N PRO A 153 6.66 9.46 2.99
CA PRO A 153 5.89 8.56 3.83
C PRO A 153 5.08 9.37 4.86
N GLY A 154 3.76 9.17 4.84
CA GLY A 154 2.81 9.83 5.73
C GLY A 154 3.07 9.55 7.21
N LEU A 155 2.29 10.17 8.10
CA LEU A 155 2.41 9.96 9.55
C LEU A 155 2.28 8.48 9.91
N THR A 156 1.39 7.77 9.22
CA THR A 156 1.20 6.33 9.38
C THR A 156 2.44 5.54 9.01
N ALA A 157 3.07 5.86 7.88
CA ALA A 157 4.32 5.22 7.45
C ALA A 157 5.50 5.54 8.40
N ARG A 158 5.63 6.78 8.89
CA ARG A 158 6.67 7.12 9.89
C ARG A 158 6.42 6.49 11.26
N LEU A 159 5.16 6.35 11.67
CA LEU A 159 4.79 5.62 12.89
C LEU A 159 5.03 4.12 12.75
N GLN A 160 4.74 3.54 11.58
CA GLN A 160 5.06 2.16 11.27
C GLN A 160 6.56 1.92 11.25
N GLU A 161 7.35 2.79 10.62
CA GLU A 161 8.82 2.75 10.69
C GLU A 161 9.33 2.88 12.13
N GLY A 162 8.76 3.79 12.91
CA GLY A 162 9.10 3.98 14.33
C GLY A 162 8.75 2.75 15.18
N ALA A 163 7.58 2.16 14.96
CA ALA A 163 7.14 0.93 15.62
C ALA A 163 8.01 -0.26 15.18
N GLN A 164 8.34 -0.38 13.90
CA GLN A 164 9.26 -1.41 13.38
C GLN A 164 10.66 -1.25 13.96
N ARG A 165 11.17 -0.03 14.09
CA ARG A 165 12.45 0.24 14.78
C ARG A 165 12.38 -0.10 16.26
N ALA A 166 11.30 0.25 16.95
CA ALA A 166 11.09 -0.09 18.35
C ALA A 166 10.96 -1.61 18.57
N VAL A 167 10.24 -2.30 17.69
CA VAL A 167 10.14 -3.77 17.64
C VAL A 167 11.51 -4.38 17.33
N GLY A 168 12.28 -3.81 16.40
CA GLY A 168 13.64 -4.24 16.11
C GLY A 168 14.61 -4.08 17.30
N ILE A 169 14.51 -2.96 18.02
CA ILE A 169 15.27 -2.72 19.25
C ILE A 169 14.83 -3.67 20.37
N LEU A 170 13.52 -3.85 20.57
CA LEU A 170 12.97 -4.80 21.54
C LEU A 170 13.37 -6.24 21.20
N ALA A 171 13.33 -6.63 19.92
CA ALA A 171 13.79 -7.93 19.42
C ALA A 171 15.30 -8.11 19.60
N ALA A 172 16.09 -7.06 19.43
CA ALA A 172 17.53 -7.08 19.71
C ALA A 172 17.83 -7.20 21.21
N LEU A 173 16.97 -6.64 22.07
CA LEU A 173 17.07 -6.75 23.53
C LEU A 173 16.61 -8.11 24.06
N THR A 174 15.54 -8.70 23.50
CA THR A 174 15.14 -10.09 23.83
C THR A 174 16.10 -11.14 23.26
N LYS A 175 16.81 -10.84 22.16
CA LYS A 175 17.92 -11.67 21.65
C LYS A 175 19.17 -11.69 22.55
N ARG A 176 19.23 -10.92 23.65
CA ARG A 176 20.29 -11.12 24.66
C ARG A 176 20.09 -12.39 25.53
N GLY A 177 18.98 -13.10 25.39
CA GLY A 177 18.74 -14.38 26.06
C GLY A 177 18.11 -15.48 25.21
N ALA A 178 17.69 -15.17 23.97
CA ALA A 178 17.17 -16.15 23.02
C ALA A 178 18.07 -16.16 21.78
N GLN A 179 18.71 -17.30 21.53
CA GLN A 179 19.41 -17.57 20.27
C GLN A 179 18.47 -17.23 19.11
N PRO A 180 18.87 -16.38 18.15
CA PRO A 180 18.12 -16.22 16.92
C PRO A 180 18.03 -17.57 16.20
N MET A 181 16.84 -17.98 15.75
CA MET A 181 16.75 -18.70 14.47
C MET A 181 17.22 -17.74 13.38
N ASN A 182 18.53 -17.61 13.29
CA ASN A 182 19.26 -17.18 12.13
C ASN A 182 20.46 -18.11 12.17
N THR A 183 20.23 -19.37 11.75
CA THR A 183 21.33 -20.29 11.50
C THR A 183 22.27 -19.52 10.57
N PRO A 184 23.57 -19.41 10.89
CA PRO A 184 24.53 -18.90 9.93
C PRO A 184 24.28 -19.63 8.61
N ARG A 185 24.14 -18.89 7.52
CA ARG A 185 24.02 -19.43 6.16
C ARG A 185 25.32 -20.18 5.90
N ASP A 186 25.37 -21.43 6.31
CA ASP A 186 26.54 -22.28 6.14
C ASP A 186 26.52 -22.71 4.68
N MET A 187 26.97 -21.81 3.80
CA MET A 187 26.99 -22.07 2.37
C MET A 187 27.72 -23.37 2.04
N ALA A 188 28.72 -23.77 2.84
CA ALA A 188 29.42 -25.04 2.69
C ALA A 188 28.50 -26.27 2.91
N ALA A 189 27.46 -26.14 3.74
CA ALA A 189 26.49 -27.21 3.98
C ALA A 189 25.47 -27.36 2.84
N VAL A 190 25.29 -26.35 1.98
CA VAL A 190 24.35 -26.40 0.85
C VAL A 190 25.07 -26.56 -0.49
N ASP A 191 26.33 -26.15 -0.59
CA ASP A 191 27.14 -26.18 -1.81
C ASP A 191 27.13 -27.56 -2.50
N HIS A 192 27.24 -28.64 -1.72
CA HIS A 192 27.22 -30.01 -2.24
C HIS A 192 25.86 -30.50 -2.74
N LEU A 193 24.78 -29.78 -2.41
CA LEU A 193 23.41 -30.05 -2.88
C LEU A 193 23.07 -29.21 -4.12
N LEU A 194 23.90 -28.23 -4.48
CA LEU A 194 23.68 -27.39 -5.65
C LEU A 194 24.40 -27.97 -6.87
N SER A 195 23.75 -27.91 -8.03
CA SER A 195 24.37 -28.28 -9.30
C SER A 195 25.16 -27.09 -9.85
N ASP A 196 26.34 -27.36 -10.42
CA ASP A 196 27.12 -26.38 -11.17
C ASP A 196 26.53 -26.07 -12.56
N ASP A 197 25.60 -26.91 -13.02
CA ASP A 197 24.93 -26.73 -14.31
C ASP A 197 23.80 -25.69 -14.21
N PRO A 198 23.89 -24.54 -14.90
CA PRO A 198 22.87 -23.50 -14.87
C PRO A 198 21.52 -23.93 -15.47
N GLU A 199 21.47 -25.03 -16.23
CA GLU A 199 20.24 -25.58 -16.81
C GLU A 199 19.62 -26.70 -15.94
N HIS A 200 20.23 -27.04 -14.80
CA HIS A 200 19.72 -28.11 -13.93
C HIS A 200 18.35 -27.77 -13.34
N VAL A 201 17.44 -28.74 -13.44
CA VAL A 201 16.11 -28.67 -12.81
C VAL A 201 16.09 -29.65 -11.65
N TYR A 202 16.23 -29.10 -10.43
CA TYR A 202 16.01 -29.81 -9.17
C TYR A 202 14.64 -30.50 -9.12
N THR A 203 14.66 -31.78 -8.79
CA THR A 203 13.52 -32.63 -8.50
C THR A 203 12.92 -32.33 -7.11
N GLU A 204 11.72 -32.84 -6.83
CA GLU A 204 11.09 -32.69 -5.50
C GLU A 204 11.99 -33.23 -4.38
N ASP A 205 12.61 -34.40 -4.56
CA ASP A 205 13.50 -35.00 -3.57
C ASP A 205 14.76 -34.15 -3.31
N GLU A 206 15.30 -33.50 -4.35
CA GLU A 206 16.46 -32.60 -4.21
C GLU A 206 16.06 -31.28 -3.53
N LEU A 207 14.89 -30.74 -3.85
CA LEU A 207 14.34 -29.55 -3.20
C LEU A 207 14.06 -29.82 -1.71
N ASP A 208 13.53 -30.98 -1.36
CA ASP A 208 13.29 -31.40 0.02
C ASP A 208 14.61 -31.51 0.81
N ALA A 209 15.66 -32.05 0.18
CA ALA A 209 17.00 -32.12 0.78
C ALA A 209 17.60 -30.72 1.01
N ILE A 210 17.39 -29.79 0.07
CA ILE A 210 17.80 -28.39 0.22
C ILE A 210 16.96 -27.68 1.29
N GLU A 211 15.64 -27.90 1.34
CA GLU A 211 14.73 -27.31 2.33
C GLU A 211 15.10 -27.70 3.76
N ALA A 212 15.56 -28.95 3.96
CA ALA A 212 16.03 -29.42 5.26
C ALA A 212 17.23 -28.61 5.80
N VAL A 213 18.02 -27.98 4.93
CA VAL A 213 19.21 -27.20 5.28
C VAL A 213 18.96 -25.68 5.17
N ASP A 214 18.38 -25.20 4.07
CA ASP A 214 18.02 -23.81 3.80
C ASP A 214 16.62 -23.71 3.13
N PRO A 215 15.55 -23.52 3.92
CA PRO A 215 14.19 -23.37 3.41
C PRO A 215 14.00 -22.15 2.47
N GLU A 216 14.79 -21.08 2.65
CA GLU A 216 14.68 -19.90 1.79
C GLU A 216 15.26 -20.18 0.41
N LEU A 217 16.36 -20.93 0.34
CA LEU A 217 16.99 -21.30 -0.92
C LEU A 217 16.12 -22.26 -1.74
N ALA A 218 15.55 -23.30 -1.11
CA ALA A 218 14.64 -24.23 -1.77
C ALA A 218 13.46 -23.47 -2.43
N LEU A 219 12.83 -22.54 -1.69
CA LEU A 219 11.75 -21.71 -2.22
C LEU A 219 12.19 -20.82 -3.39
N ARG A 220 13.43 -20.32 -3.37
CA ARG A 220 13.96 -19.50 -4.47
C ARG A 220 14.20 -20.33 -5.73
N LEU A 221 14.74 -21.54 -5.58
CA LEU A 221 14.96 -22.47 -6.68
C LEU A 221 13.63 -22.90 -7.32
N ASP A 222 12.66 -23.34 -6.51
CA ASP A 222 11.31 -23.70 -6.97
C ASP A 222 10.65 -22.56 -7.78
N ARG A 223 10.72 -21.33 -7.27
CA ARG A 223 10.20 -20.16 -7.98
C ARG A 223 10.93 -19.87 -9.28
N ALA A 224 12.25 -20.03 -9.30
CA ALA A 224 13.06 -19.83 -10.50
C ALA A 224 12.71 -20.88 -11.56
N GLN A 225 12.57 -22.15 -11.17
CA GLN A 225 12.18 -23.24 -12.06
C GLN A 225 10.76 -23.05 -12.60
N THR A 226 9.80 -22.71 -11.74
CA THR A 226 8.42 -22.40 -12.14
C THR A 226 8.37 -21.26 -13.16
N PHE A 227 9.20 -20.23 -12.96
CA PHE A 227 9.27 -19.10 -13.87
C PHE A 227 9.90 -19.48 -15.21
N ALA A 228 11.03 -20.19 -15.19
CA ALA A 228 11.70 -20.68 -16.39
C ALA A 228 10.80 -21.61 -17.21
N GLN A 229 10.07 -22.52 -16.55
CA GLN A 229 9.13 -23.42 -17.21
C GLN A 229 7.98 -22.64 -17.88
N ARG A 230 7.45 -21.60 -17.23
CA ARG A 230 6.44 -20.72 -17.84
C ARG A 230 6.98 -19.99 -19.05
N GLN A 231 8.21 -19.49 -18.98
CA GLN A 231 8.84 -18.82 -20.12
C GLN A 231 9.05 -19.78 -21.29
N ALA A 232 9.54 -21.00 -21.04
CA ALA A 232 9.71 -22.02 -22.07
C ALA A 232 8.38 -22.42 -22.72
N LEU A 233 7.28 -22.46 -21.95
CA LEU A 233 5.93 -22.71 -22.49
C LEU A 233 5.41 -21.52 -23.33
N ASP A 234 5.86 -20.31 -23.05
CA ASP A 234 5.47 -19.10 -23.77
C ASP A 234 6.33 -18.87 -25.04
N GLU A 235 7.45 -19.56 -25.21
CA GLU A 235 8.24 -19.54 -26.44
C GLU A 235 7.54 -20.31 -27.57
N PRO A 236 7.30 -19.69 -28.74
CA PRO A 236 6.66 -20.38 -29.86
C PRO A 236 7.58 -21.48 -30.39
N ALA A 237 7.05 -22.69 -30.54
CA ALA A 237 7.83 -23.83 -31.02
C ALA A 237 8.33 -23.57 -32.45
N GLU A 238 9.61 -23.87 -32.71
CA GLU A 238 10.15 -23.84 -34.06
C GLU A 238 9.56 -25.00 -34.89
N GLY A 239 8.64 -24.66 -35.80
CA GLY A 239 8.05 -25.63 -36.71
C GLY A 239 7.13 -25.01 -37.77
N PRO A 240 6.76 -25.77 -38.82
CA PRO A 240 5.79 -25.34 -39.82
C PRO A 240 4.40 -25.21 -39.18
N ILE A 241 3.69 -24.12 -39.50
CA ILE A 241 2.35 -23.87 -39.00
C ILE A 241 1.34 -24.60 -39.89
N ASP A 242 0.59 -25.54 -39.31
CA ASP A 242 -0.55 -26.14 -39.98
C ASP A 242 -1.77 -25.20 -39.88
N GLU A 243 -2.13 -24.58 -41.00
CA GLU A 243 -3.28 -23.69 -41.08
C GLU A 243 -4.60 -24.41 -40.73
N ALA A 244 -4.72 -25.71 -41.01
CA ALA A 244 -5.91 -26.48 -40.65
C ALA A 244 -6.04 -26.63 -39.14
N ALA A 245 -4.92 -26.87 -38.44
CA ALA A 245 -4.88 -26.93 -36.98
C ALA A 245 -5.21 -25.58 -36.34
N VAL A 246 -4.70 -24.48 -36.90
CA VAL A 246 -5.05 -23.12 -36.44
C VAL A 246 -6.56 -22.88 -36.59
N ARG A 247 -7.14 -23.25 -37.73
CA ARG A 247 -8.57 -23.06 -37.98
C ARG A 247 -9.44 -23.86 -37.01
N GLN A 248 -9.05 -25.11 -36.71
CA GLN A 248 -9.73 -25.92 -35.69
C GLN A 248 -9.62 -25.31 -34.29
N ALA A 249 -8.44 -24.78 -33.93
CA ALA A 249 -8.24 -24.14 -32.64
C ALA A 249 -9.07 -22.86 -32.48
N VAL A 250 -9.18 -22.04 -33.54
CA VAL A 250 -10.05 -20.85 -33.53
C VAL A 250 -11.52 -21.24 -33.43
N GLU A 251 -11.95 -22.34 -34.06
CA GLU A 251 -13.33 -22.84 -33.94
C GLU A 251 -13.63 -23.41 -32.53
N GLU A 252 -12.65 -24.01 -31.87
CA GLU A 252 -12.76 -24.42 -30.46
C GLU A 252 -12.91 -23.18 -29.55
N ALA A 253 -12.06 -22.17 -29.74
CA ALA A 253 -12.16 -20.89 -29.04
C ALA A 253 -13.52 -20.21 -29.29
N ARG A 254 -14.04 -20.29 -30.52
CA ARG A 254 -15.35 -19.78 -30.89
C ARG A 254 -16.48 -20.39 -30.07
N ARG A 255 -16.49 -21.72 -29.89
CA ARG A 255 -17.51 -22.41 -29.08
C ARG A 255 -17.49 -21.95 -27.62
N ILE A 256 -16.31 -21.73 -27.06
CA ILE A 256 -16.16 -21.23 -25.69
C ILE A 256 -16.68 -19.78 -25.60
N LEU A 257 -16.27 -18.91 -26.52
CA LEU A 257 -16.67 -17.51 -26.53
C LEU A 257 -18.17 -17.30 -26.76
N GLN A 258 -18.82 -18.17 -27.53
CA GLN A 258 -20.26 -18.12 -27.74
C GLN A 258 -21.07 -18.40 -26.47
N GLN A 259 -20.53 -19.18 -25.53
CA GLN A 259 -21.16 -19.37 -24.21
C GLN A 259 -21.19 -18.07 -23.40
N ASP A 260 -20.18 -17.22 -23.60
CA ASP A 260 -20.04 -15.91 -22.95
C ASP A 260 -20.70 -14.75 -23.75
N GLY A 261 -21.41 -15.06 -24.84
CA GLY A 261 -22.08 -14.06 -25.70
C GLY A 261 -21.15 -13.31 -26.66
N GLY A 262 -19.92 -13.79 -26.84
CA GLY A 262 -18.95 -13.34 -27.81
C GLY A 262 -18.97 -14.17 -29.10
N ASP A 263 -18.31 -13.68 -30.15
CA ASP A 263 -18.03 -14.49 -31.34
C ASP A 263 -16.64 -14.14 -31.91
N ILE A 264 -16.04 -15.06 -32.65
CA ILE A 264 -14.72 -14.88 -33.28
C ILE A 264 -14.72 -15.47 -34.68
N GLU A 265 -14.07 -14.77 -35.61
CA GLU A 265 -13.91 -15.18 -37.00
C GLU A 265 -12.42 -15.21 -37.36
N TYR A 266 -11.99 -16.30 -38.01
CA TYR A 266 -10.64 -16.39 -38.55
C TYR A 266 -10.54 -15.59 -39.86
N VAL A 267 -9.55 -14.70 -39.96
CA VAL A 267 -9.33 -13.83 -41.14
C VAL A 267 -8.18 -14.36 -42.00
N GLY A 268 -7.09 -14.80 -41.36
CA GLY A 268 -5.92 -15.31 -42.06
C GLY A 268 -4.72 -15.54 -41.14
N LEU A 269 -3.62 -16.04 -41.72
CA LEU A 269 -2.34 -16.24 -41.05
C LEU A 269 -1.29 -15.37 -41.76
N ASP A 270 -0.63 -14.48 -41.04
CA ASP A 270 0.45 -13.63 -41.53
C ASP A 270 1.76 -14.02 -40.83
N GLY A 271 2.59 -14.81 -41.51
CA GLY A 271 3.78 -15.42 -40.93
C GLY A 271 3.43 -16.31 -39.73
N ARG A 272 3.78 -15.85 -38.52
CA ARG A 272 3.45 -16.51 -37.25
C ARG A 272 2.32 -15.82 -36.47
N THR A 273 1.68 -14.82 -37.07
CA THR A 273 0.58 -14.08 -36.45
C THR A 273 -0.76 -14.51 -37.01
N VAL A 274 -1.66 -14.99 -36.15
CA VAL A 274 -3.02 -15.35 -36.54
C VAL A 274 -3.91 -14.12 -36.46
N GLN A 275 -4.53 -13.75 -37.57
CA GLN A 275 -5.47 -12.65 -37.65
C GLN A 275 -6.90 -13.16 -37.42
N VAL A 276 -7.54 -12.59 -36.41
CA VAL A 276 -8.93 -12.90 -36.05
C VAL A 276 -9.74 -11.62 -36.00
N ARG A 277 -11.05 -11.72 -36.20
CA ARG A 277 -12.00 -10.64 -35.98
C ARG A 277 -12.94 -11.03 -34.85
N LEU A 278 -12.85 -10.29 -33.75
CA LEU A 278 -13.78 -10.44 -32.63
C LEU A 278 -15.14 -9.79 -32.99
N LYS A 279 -16.24 -10.43 -32.57
CA LYS A 279 -17.62 -10.02 -32.82
C LYS A 279 -18.45 -10.14 -31.53
N GLY A 280 -19.65 -9.55 -31.53
CA GLY A 280 -20.60 -9.64 -30.41
C GLY A 280 -20.16 -8.85 -29.17
N ALA A 281 -20.41 -9.40 -27.98
CA ALA A 281 -20.09 -8.75 -26.70
C ALA A 281 -18.59 -8.46 -26.50
N CYS A 282 -17.73 -9.08 -27.30
CA CYS A 282 -16.27 -8.87 -27.28
C CYS A 282 -15.83 -7.54 -27.91
N VAL A 283 -16.69 -6.89 -28.72
CA VAL A 283 -16.38 -5.65 -29.43
C VAL A 283 -16.78 -4.44 -28.56
N GLY A 284 -15.88 -3.98 -27.70
CA GLY A 284 -16.03 -2.68 -27.02
C GLY A 284 -15.78 -2.65 -25.51
N CYS A 285 -15.43 -3.76 -24.87
CA CYS A 285 -15.03 -3.76 -23.47
C CYS A 285 -13.49 -3.61 -23.35
N PRO A 286 -12.96 -2.42 -22.99
CA PRO A 286 -11.52 -2.14 -22.98
C PRO A 286 -10.73 -2.98 -21.96
N ARG A 287 -11.42 -3.56 -20.98
CA ARG A 287 -10.81 -4.43 -19.97
C ARG A 287 -10.73 -5.89 -20.42
N SER A 288 -11.66 -6.36 -21.24
CA SER A 288 -11.67 -7.76 -21.71
C SER A 288 -10.85 -7.98 -22.97
N THR A 289 -10.57 -6.97 -23.79
CA THR A 289 -9.83 -7.17 -25.05
C THR A 289 -8.43 -7.76 -24.82
N LEU A 290 -7.74 -7.36 -23.74
CA LEU A 290 -6.42 -7.89 -23.39
C LEU A 290 -6.51 -9.34 -22.87
N ASP A 291 -7.40 -9.59 -21.91
CA ASP A 291 -7.57 -10.91 -21.31
C ASP A 291 -8.09 -11.94 -22.33
N LEU A 292 -9.06 -11.56 -23.17
CA LEU A 292 -9.64 -12.43 -24.18
C LEU A 292 -8.63 -12.77 -25.27
N LYS A 293 -7.82 -11.79 -25.71
CA LYS A 293 -6.71 -12.02 -26.64
C LYS A 293 -5.73 -13.05 -26.07
N ASN A 294 -5.35 -12.92 -24.79
CA ASN A 294 -4.43 -13.84 -24.14
C ASN A 294 -5.02 -15.27 -24.05
N VAL A 295 -6.32 -15.40 -23.78
CA VAL A 295 -6.99 -16.72 -23.73
C VAL A 295 -7.03 -17.37 -25.10
N VAL A 296 -7.42 -16.64 -26.15
CA VAL A 296 -7.45 -17.17 -27.53
C VAL A 296 -6.04 -17.53 -27.99
N GLU A 297 -5.04 -16.69 -27.69
CA GLU A 297 -3.64 -16.95 -28.04
C GLU A 297 -3.11 -18.23 -27.39
N ARG A 298 -3.41 -18.47 -26.11
CA ARG A 298 -3.04 -19.73 -25.43
C ARG A 298 -3.73 -20.95 -26.02
N LEU A 299 -5.03 -20.87 -26.32
CA LEU A 299 -5.78 -21.98 -26.93
C LEU A 299 -5.23 -22.33 -28.32
N VAL A 300 -4.94 -21.30 -29.13
CA VAL A 300 -4.35 -21.49 -30.47
C VAL A 300 -2.96 -22.10 -30.36
N ARG A 301 -2.09 -21.57 -29.50
CA ARG A 301 -0.74 -22.13 -29.27
C ARG A 301 -0.75 -23.57 -28.76
N ALA A 302 -1.74 -23.94 -27.94
CA ALA A 302 -1.88 -25.32 -27.44
C ALA A 302 -2.17 -26.35 -28.54
N ARG A 303 -2.72 -25.94 -29.70
CA ARG A 303 -3.01 -26.82 -30.85
C ARG A 303 -2.06 -26.59 -32.02
N ALA A 304 -1.54 -25.38 -32.15
CA ALA A 304 -0.59 -24.96 -33.18
C ALA A 304 0.57 -24.20 -32.51
N PRO A 305 1.57 -24.90 -31.95
CA PRO A 305 2.62 -24.29 -31.15
C PRO A 305 3.57 -23.36 -31.93
N GLY A 306 3.54 -23.40 -33.28
CA GLY A 306 4.29 -22.48 -34.14
C GLY A 306 3.71 -21.07 -34.27
N VAL A 307 2.55 -20.79 -33.65
CA VAL A 307 1.94 -19.46 -33.65
C VAL A 307 2.57 -18.56 -32.59
N GLU A 308 3.09 -17.40 -33.00
CA GLU A 308 3.74 -16.43 -32.12
C GLU A 308 2.73 -15.47 -31.48
N ARG A 309 1.70 -15.03 -32.20
CA ARG A 309 0.77 -14.03 -31.65
C ARG A 309 -0.60 -14.12 -32.31
N VAL A 310 -1.65 -13.74 -31.59
CA VAL A 310 -2.98 -13.50 -32.17
C VAL A 310 -3.23 -12.00 -32.26
N ALA A 311 -3.65 -11.50 -33.42
CA ALA A 311 -3.99 -10.09 -33.62
C ALA A 311 -5.47 -9.94 -33.98
N ASN A 312 -6.14 -8.96 -33.37
CA ASN A 312 -7.52 -8.62 -33.72
C ASN A 312 -7.53 -7.61 -34.87
N THR A 313 -8.11 -7.99 -36.00
CA THR A 313 -8.30 -7.14 -37.17
C THR A 313 -9.72 -6.57 -37.11
N PHE A 314 -9.83 -5.30 -36.69
CA PHE A 314 -11.11 -4.57 -36.58
C PHE A 314 -11.83 -4.49 -37.93
#